data_AF-A0A3B8WF60-F1
#
_entry.id   AF-A0A3B8WF60-F1
#
_cell.length_a   1.000
_cell.length_b   1.000
_cell.length_c   1.000
_cell.angle_alpha   90.00
_cell.angle_beta   90.00
_cell.angle_gamma   90.00
#
_symmetry.space_group_name_H-M   'P 1'
#
loop_
_entity.id
_entity.type
_entity.pdbx_description
1 polymer ?
#
loop_
_entity_poly.entity_id
_entity_poly.type
_entity_poly.pdbx_seq_one_letter_code
_entity_poly.pdbx_strand_id
1 'polypeptide(L)' 'DVIKTLMGMGVMATINQALDQETAILVTEELGHKPKAVSEDAFEEEVLSEITGPDEGKEKIKRAPVVSVMGHVDHGKT' A
#
# COMPACT_ATOMS: atom_id res chain seq x y z
N ASP A 1 21.22 8.90 -14.79
CA ASP A 1 21.52 7.77 -15.70
C ASP A 1 20.28 7.20 -16.39
N VAL A 2 19.16 7.04 -15.69
CA VAL A 2 17.88 6.53 -16.25
C VAL A 2 17.36 7.30 -17.49
N ILE A 3 17.41 8.63 -17.49
CA ILE A 3 16.97 9.42 -18.66
C ILE A 3 17.89 9.19 -19.88
N LYS A 4 19.20 8.96 -19.63
CA LYS A 4 20.17 8.71 -20.72
C LYS A 4 19.95 7.33 -21.35
N THR A 5 19.64 6.32 -20.54
CA THR A 5 19.32 4.97 -21.05
C THR A 5 18.01 4.99 -21.82
N LEU A 6 16.95 5.63 -21.29
CA LEU A 6 15.68 5.85 -22.00
C LEU A 6 15.87 6.55 -23.36
N MET A 7 16.68 7.61 -23.41
CA MET A 7 17.01 8.31 -24.66
C MET A 7 17.76 7.41 -25.66
N GLY A 8 18.66 6.54 -25.17
CA GLY A 8 19.36 5.56 -25.99
C GLY A 8 18.44 4.50 -26.59
N MET A 9 17.36 4.16 -25.90
CA MET A 9 16.31 3.23 -26.34
C MET A 9 15.25 3.88 -27.23
N GLY A 10 15.38 5.18 -27.53
CA GLY A 10 14.44 5.94 -28.37
C GLY A 10 13.18 6.42 -27.63
N VAL A 11 13.12 6.26 -26.31
CA VAL A 11 12.00 6.73 -25.48
C VAL A 11 12.34 8.12 -24.94
N MET A 12 11.69 9.13 -25.50
CA MET A 12 11.83 10.53 -25.07
C MET A 12 10.94 10.80 -23.86
N ALA A 13 11.47 10.63 -22.66
CA ALA A 13 10.80 10.95 -21.40
C ALA A 13 11.48 12.14 -20.69
N THR A 14 10.66 13.02 -20.12
CA THR A 14 11.08 14.15 -19.28
C THR A 14 10.98 13.78 -17.79
N ILE A 15 11.63 14.56 -16.92
CA ILE A 15 11.74 14.23 -15.49
C ILE A 15 10.39 14.11 -14.75
N ASN A 16 9.33 14.74 -15.28
CA ASN A 16 8.00 14.79 -14.66
C ASN A 16 6.98 13.90 -15.39
N GLN A 17 7.38 13.13 -16.40
CA GLN A 17 6.48 12.24 -17.12
C GLN A 17 6.41 10.88 -16.45
N ALA A 18 5.20 10.36 -16.30
CA ALA A 18 4.99 8.98 -15.90
C ALA A 18 5.46 8.04 -17.03
N LEU A 19 6.21 7.00 -16.65
CA LEU A 19 6.64 5.92 -17.53
C LEU A 19 5.71 4.73 -17.34
N ASP A 20 5.44 3.99 -18.42
CA ASP A 20 4.75 2.72 -18.34
C ASP A 20 5.62 1.67 -17.64
N GLN A 21 4.96 0.69 -17.00
CA GLN A 21 5.64 -0.31 -16.19
C GLN A 21 6.54 -1.22 -17.04
N GLU A 22 6.16 -1.52 -18.28
CA GLU A 22 6.94 -2.38 -19.19
C GLU A 22 8.29 -1.74 -19.53
N THR A 23 8.29 -0.46 -19.90
CA THR A 23 9.50 0.32 -20.18
C THR A 23 10.34 0.48 -18.92
N ALA A 24 9.72 0.73 -17.76
CA ALA A 24 10.44 0.83 -16.50
C ALA A 24 11.16 -0.47 -16.13
N ILE A 25 10.53 -1.63 -16.34
CA ILE A 25 11.13 -2.95 -16.15
C ILE A 25 12.36 -3.10 -17.05
N LEU A 26 12.21 -2.83 -18.35
CA LEU A 26 13.27 -2.98 -19.34
C LEU A 26 14.50 -2.13 -19.02
N VAL A 27 14.30 -0.86 -18.64
CA VAL A 27 15.39 0.04 -18.23
C VAL A 27 16.04 -0.43 -16.93
N THR A 28 15.26 -0.97 -16.00
CA THR A 28 15.78 -1.48 -14.72
C THR A 28 16.68 -2.70 -14.92
N GLU A 29 16.32 -3.59 -15.86
CA GLU A 29 17.15 -4.74 -16.26
C GLU A 29 18.46 -4.30 -16.93
N GLU A 30 18.39 -3.30 -17.80
CA GLU A 30 19.56 -2.75 -18.49
C GLU A 30 20.55 -2.08 -17.53
N LEU A 31 20.05 -1.52 -16.43
CA LEU A 31 20.85 -0.99 -15.33
C LEU A 31 21.39 -2.07 -14.37
N GLY A 32 21.09 -3.35 -14.62
CA GLY A 32 21.57 -4.48 -13.82
C GLY A 32 20.80 -4.72 -12.51
N HIS A 33 19.62 -4.12 -12.35
CA HIS A 33 18.75 -4.32 -11.20
C HIS A 33 17.68 -5.37 -11.53
N LYS A 34 17.16 -6.05 -10.50
CA LYS A 34 16.03 -6.97 -10.67
C LYS A 34 14.72 -6.19 -10.52
N PRO A 35 13.96 -5.97 -11.61
CA PRO A 35 12.67 -5.31 -11.49
C PRO A 35 11.71 -6.19 -10.68
N LYS A 36 10.97 -5.56 -9.77
CA LYS A 36 9.85 -6.19 -9.07
C LYS A 36 8.58 -5.55 -9.60
N ALA A 37 7.90 -6.24 -10.51
CA ALA A 37 6.59 -5.81 -10.96
C ALA A 37 5.62 -5.93 -9.77
N VAL A 38 5.02 -4.82 -9.39
CA VAL A 38 3.93 -4.77 -8.41
C VAL A 38 2.65 -4.50 -9.19
N SER A 39 1.59 -5.26 -8.93
CA SER A 39 0.27 -5.00 -9.53
C SER A 39 -0.21 -3.60 -9.14
N GLU A 40 -1.04 -2.98 -9.98
CA GLU A 40 -1.74 -1.74 -9.60
C GLU A 40 -2.54 -1.95 -8.30
N ASP A 41 -3.11 -3.15 -8.13
CA ASP A 41 -3.86 -3.56 -6.94
C ASP A 41 -2.97 -3.86 -5.74
N ALA A 42 -1.64 -3.96 -5.88
CA ALA A 42 -0.77 -4.36 -4.77
C ALA A 42 -0.82 -3.35 -3.61
N PHE A 43 -1.00 -2.07 -3.92
CA PHE A 43 -1.21 -1.04 -2.91
C PHE A 43 -2.57 -1.16 -2.24
N GLU A 44 -3.64 -1.42 -3.00
CA GLU A 44 -4.97 -1.67 -2.44
C GLU A 44 -4.97 -2.93 -1.57
N GLU A 45 -4.30 -3.99 -1.98
CA GLU A 45 -4.18 -5.26 -1.25
C GLU A 45 -3.36 -5.08 0.04
N GLU A 46 -2.28 -4.29 0.02
CA GLU A 46 -1.51 -3.93 1.20
C GLU A 46 -2.36 -3.13 2.19
N VAL A 47 -3.05 -2.08 1.73
CA VAL A 47 -3.97 -1.29 2.56
C VAL A 47 -5.12 -2.14 3.09
N LEU A 48 -5.68 -3.03 2.28
CA LEU A 48 -6.74 -3.93 2.71
C LEU A 48 -6.23 -4.86 3.81
N SER A 49 -5.03 -5.43 3.65
CA SER A 49 -4.42 -6.33 4.63
C SER A 49 -4.14 -5.67 5.98
N GLU A 50 -3.78 -4.38 5.98
CA GLU A 50 -3.63 -3.59 7.21
C GLU A 50 -4.97 -3.34 7.90
N ILE A 51 -6.04 -3.14 7.13
CA ILE A 51 -7.40 -2.89 7.63
C ILE A 51 -8.06 -4.17 8.12
N THR A 52 -7.96 -5.29 7.37
CA THR A 52 -8.56 -6.55 7.77
C THR A 52 -7.77 -7.26 8.86
N GLY A 53 -6.47 -6.94 9.01
CA GLY A 53 -5.64 -7.40 10.10
C GLY A 53 -5.64 -8.93 10.26
N PRO A 54 -5.00 -9.48 11.31
CA PRO A 54 -4.95 -10.92 11.53
C PRO A 54 -6.32 -11.53 11.90
N ASP A 55 -7.40 -10.75 11.96
CA ASP A 55 -8.73 -11.20 12.39
C ASP A 55 -9.62 -11.68 11.23
N GLU A 56 -9.21 -11.47 9.97
CA GLU A 56 -9.90 -12.03 8.82
C GLU A 56 -9.83 -13.56 8.85
N GLY A 57 -10.97 -14.21 9.11
CA GLY A 57 -11.06 -15.67 9.24
C GLY A 57 -10.89 -16.23 10.65
N LYS A 58 -10.66 -15.39 11.68
CA LYS A 58 -10.75 -15.88 13.07
C LYS A 58 -12.20 -16.12 13.47
N GLU A 59 -12.43 -17.21 14.18
CA GLU A 59 -13.72 -17.47 14.81
C GLU A 59 -14.07 -16.32 15.75
N LYS A 60 -15.18 -15.63 15.48
CA LYS A 60 -15.68 -14.56 16.35
C LYS A 60 -16.13 -15.16 17.67
N ILE A 61 -15.28 -15.06 18.69
CA ILE A 61 -15.63 -15.50 20.04
C ILE A 61 -16.60 -14.51 20.70
N LYS A 62 -17.53 -15.02 21.50
CA LYS A 62 -18.37 -14.18 22.36
C LYS A 62 -17.50 -13.51 23.42
N ARG A 63 -17.47 -12.18 23.42
CA ARG A 63 -16.82 -11.35 24.45
C ARG A 63 -17.86 -10.63 25.30
N ALA A 64 -17.51 -10.33 26.54
CA ALA A 64 -18.36 -9.54 27.42
C ALA A 64 -18.57 -8.12 26.85
N PRO A 65 -19.75 -7.49 27.09
CA PRO A 65 -19.98 -6.12 26.67
C PRO A 65 -19.10 -5.15 27.46
N VAL A 66 -18.50 -4.18 26.77
CA VAL A 66 -17.79 -3.07 27.40
C VAL A 66 -18.81 -1.97 27.68
N VAL A 67 -19.02 -1.65 28.96
CA VAL A 67 -19.95 -0.59 29.39
C VAL A 67 -19.14 0.50 30.09
N SER A 68 -19.35 1.75 29.68
CA SER A 68 -18.81 2.93 30.35
C SER A 68 -19.97 3.84 30.76
N VAL A 69 -19.96 4.29 32.01
CA VAL A 69 -20.98 5.19 32.58
C VAL A 69 -20.36 6.57 32.73
N MET A 70 -20.81 7.54 31.91
CA MET A 70 -20.33 8.92 31.94
C MET A 70 -21.44 9.88 32.39
N GLY A 71 -21.08 10.99 33.04
CA GLY A 71 -22.06 12.00 33.50
C GLY A 71 -21.46 13.02 34.48
N HIS A 72 -22.28 13.97 34.93
CA HIS A 72 -21.87 15.09 35.80
C HIS A 72 -21.64 14.69 37.27
N VAL A 73 -20.85 15.44 38.04
CA VAL A 73 -20.66 15.18 39.49
C VAL A 73 -22.04 15.13 40.15
N ASP A 74 -22.27 14.14 41.04
CA ASP A 74 -23.54 13.83 41.72
C ASP A 74 -24.61 13.01 40.98
N HIS A 75 -24.37 12.51 39.77
CA HIS A 75 -25.33 11.60 39.09
C HIS A 75 -25.26 10.12 39.51
N GLY A 76 -24.73 9.81 40.70
CA GLY A 76 -24.73 8.43 41.23
C GLY A 76 -24.15 7.39 40.26
N LYS A 77 -23.01 7.69 39.62
CA LYS A 77 -22.32 6.78 38.68
C LYS A 77 -21.54 5.66 39.39
N THR A 78 -21.92 5.38 40.63
CA THR A 78 -21.37 4.36 41.53
C THR A 78 -22.51 3.47 41.94
#